data_AF-V9Z0R3-F1
#
_entry.id   AF-V9Z0R3-F1
#
_cell.length_a   1.000
_cell.length_b   1.000
_cell.length_c   1.000
_cell.angle_alpha   90.00
_cell.angle_beta   90.00
_cell.angle_gamma   90.00
#
_symmetry.space_group_name_H-M   'P 1'
#
loop_
_entity.id
_entity.type
_entity.pdbx_description
1 polymer ?
#
loop_
_entity_poly.entity_id
_entity_poly.type
_entity_poly.pdbx_seq_one_letter_code
_entity_poly.pdbx_strand_id
1 'polypeptide(L)'
;MEDRPQCGLLPLTFSHLFESRTGRQQWGGYDRCREGGRCKSCPVQRRHLQHDGIDWPGDTPLLLARARPLPLSEDTLWADPAAGRSVLHLFTLQGQDTGIVESWWRLRNTMSARISWHFVDAEGEAAWLVRDNPAAGAAVVRTKRYTTHTRHALCSSDGTRRLALLTCRNGCAHSDGDLRHLTADLADADASPASLPAPDMPEHLPGVPQIKLGREDGRTVIRRNDATTHINVDVPADSAVVTAVAAHVVRLTRTH
;
A
#
# COMPACT_ATOMS: atom_id res chain seq x y z
N MET A 1 32.26 -7.04 -2.79
CA MET A 1 31.12 -6.32 -2.20
C MET A 1 31.52 -6.03 -0.77
N GLU A 2 31.99 -4.81 -0.50
CA GLU A 2 32.48 -4.40 0.82
C GLU A 2 31.37 -4.58 1.87
N ASP A 3 31.72 -5.25 2.97
CA ASP A 3 30.87 -5.45 4.15
C ASP A 3 30.59 -4.08 4.79
N ARG A 4 29.52 -3.42 4.37
CA ARG A 4 29.03 -2.21 5.05
C ARG A 4 28.46 -2.62 6.41
N PRO A 5 28.98 -2.10 7.54
CA PRO A 5 28.45 -2.32 8.88
C PRO A 5 27.20 -1.46 9.08
N GLN A 6 26.14 -1.70 8.31
CA GLN A 6 24.81 -1.18 8.59
C GLN A 6 23.96 -2.32 9.11
N CYS A 7 24.28 -2.76 10.34
CA CYS A 7 23.41 -3.64 11.10
C CYS A 7 22.04 -2.96 11.20
N GLY A 8 20.99 -3.65 10.76
CA GLY A 8 19.66 -3.07 10.58
C GLY A 8 19.19 -2.33 11.83
N LEU A 9 18.97 -1.03 11.69
CA LEU A 9 18.38 -0.19 12.71
C LEU A 9 16.99 -0.74 13.10
N LEU A 10 16.75 -0.87 14.42
CA LEU A 10 15.52 -1.40 14.99
C LEU A 10 14.53 -0.25 15.24
N PRO A 11 13.54 0.01 14.36
CA PRO A 11 12.66 1.17 14.51
C PRO A 11 11.89 1.10 15.84
N LEU A 12 11.94 2.19 16.59
CA LEU A 12 11.27 2.29 17.89
C LEU A 12 9.87 2.92 17.80
N THR A 13 9.49 3.49 16.66
CA THR A 13 8.12 3.97 16.40
C THR A 13 7.71 3.63 14.98
N PHE A 14 6.43 3.83 14.66
CA PHE A 14 5.96 3.70 13.29
C PHE A 14 6.71 4.62 12.32
N SER A 15 6.83 5.89 12.68
CA SER A 15 7.50 6.89 11.84
C SER A 15 8.95 6.48 11.55
N HIS A 16 9.66 5.91 12.52
CA HIS A 16 11.01 5.38 12.31
C HIS A 16 11.03 4.15 11.38
N LEU A 17 10.01 3.27 11.42
CA LEU A 17 9.87 2.19 10.44
C LEU A 17 9.74 2.79 9.02
N PHE A 18 8.91 3.81 8.87
CA PHE A 18 8.70 4.47 7.58
C PHE A 18 9.99 5.10 7.03
N GLU A 19 10.72 5.86 7.84
CA GLU A 19 12.02 6.43 7.48
C GLU A 19 13.02 5.34 7.08
N SER A 20 12.98 4.18 7.76
CA SER A 20 13.88 3.07 7.46
C SER A 20 13.62 2.44 6.09
N ARG A 21 12.34 2.29 5.69
CA ARG A 21 11.96 1.69 4.39
C ARG A 21 12.13 2.65 3.21
N THR A 22 12.14 3.95 3.45
CA THR A 22 12.26 4.99 2.41
C THR A 22 13.66 5.56 2.28
N GLY A 23 14.64 5.02 3.03
CA GLY A 23 16.03 5.49 3.00
C GLY A 23 16.23 6.89 3.58
N ARG A 24 15.28 7.40 4.36
CA ARG A 24 15.28 8.74 4.96
C ARG A 24 15.62 8.72 6.45
N GLN A 25 16.42 7.73 6.85
CA GLN A 25 16.81 7.50 8.25
C GLN A 25 17.46 8.77 8.82
N GLN A 26 16.80 9.40 9.80
CA GLN A 26 17.45 10.41 10.63
C GLN A 26 18.15 9.70 11.81
N TRP A 27 19.25 10.26 12.32
CA TRP A 27 19.98 9.66 13.44
C TRP A 27 19.18 9.84 14.74
N GLY A 28 18.44 8.81 15.15
CA GLY A 28 17.56 8.78 16.33
C GLY A 28 16.39 7.82 16.10
N GLY A 29 15.79 7.25 17.16
CA GLY A 29 14.59 6.41 16.98
C GLY A 29 14.81 4.96 16.57
N TYR A 30 16.05 4.48 16.71
CA TYR A 30 16.44 3.13 16.37
C TYR A 30 17.25 2.48 17.50
N ASP A 31 16.91 1.26 17.94
CA ASP A 31 17.75 0.53 18.90
C ASP A 31 19.02 -0.01 18.21
N ARG A 32 20.10 -0.15 18.99
CA ARG A 32 21.33 -0.81 18.55
C ARG A 32 21.02 -2.29 18.29
N CYS A 33 21.60 -2.85 17.23
CA CYS A 33 21.64 -4.31 17.07
C CYS A 33 22.47 -4.88 18.22
N ARG A 34 21.79 -5.41 19.27
CA ARG A 34 22.42 -5.84 20.52
C ARG A 34 23.39 -7.02 20.34
N GLU A 35 23.28 -7.74 19.23
CA GLU A 35 24.27 -8.70 18.78
C GLU A 35 25.20 -8.00 17.78
N GLY A 36 26.44 -7.69 18.19
CA GLY A 36 27.49 -7.06 17.37
C GLY A 36 27.98 -7.92 16.21
N GLY A 37 27.06 -8.38 15.35
CA GLY A 37 27.31 -9.30 14.24
C GLY A 37 27.19 -8.64 12.87
N ARG A 38 27.73 -9.34 11.86
CA ARG A 38 27.64 -8.99 10.43
C ARG A 38 26.16 -8.90 10.01
N CYS A 39 25.83 -8.12 8.97
CA CYS A 39 24.44 -7.96 8.50
C CYS A 39 23.71 -9.30 8.29
N LYS A 40 24.42 -10.33 7.81
CA LYS A 40 23.89 -11.70 7.60
C LYS A 40 23.44 -12.42 8.89
N SER A 41 23.97 -12.04 10.04
CA SER A 41 23.57 -12.58 11.35
C SER A 41 22.64 -11.64 12.11
N CYS A 42 22.23 -10.51 11.50
CA CYS A 42 21.32 -9.57 12.14
C CYS A 42 19.99 -10.27 12.46
N PRO A 43 19.53 -10.26 13.72
CA PRO A 43 18.26 -10.85 14.12
C PRO A 43 17.07 -10.30 13.30
N VAL A 44 17.14 -9.04 12.85
CA VAL A 44 16.14 -8.45 11.95
C VAL A 44 16.12 -9.13 10.58
N GLN A 45 17.29 -9.40 9.98
CA GLN A 45 17.39 -10.11 8.69
C GLN A 45 17.01 -11.59 8.83
N ARG A 46 17.39 -12.25 9.92
CA ARG A 46 17.00 -13.65 10.16
C ARG A 46 15.51 -13.81 10.42
N ARG A 47 14.90 -12.91 11.20
CA ARG A 47 13.44 -12.92 11.45
C ARG A 47 12.64 -12.61 10.19
N HIS A 48 13.15 -11.75 9.30
CA HIS A 48 12.53 -11.54 7.99
C HIS A 48 12.37 -12.83 7.18
N LEU A 49 13.28 -13.79 7.34
CA LEU A 49 13.25 -15.08 6.64
C LEU A 49 12.35 -16.14 7.30
N GLN A 50 11.77 -15.86 8.48
CA GLN A 50 11.14 -16.87 9.33
C GLN A 50 9.63 -16.68 9.57
N HIS A 51 8.98 -15.70 8.95
CA HIS A 51 7.61 -15.34 9.34
C HIS A 51 6.60 -15.26 8.20
N ASP A 52 5.38 -15.68 8.54
CA ASP A 52 4.15 -15.48 7.79
C ASP A 52 3.78 -13.98 7.80
N GLY A 53 3.30 -13.47 6.67
CA GLY A 53 2.92 -12.05 6.53
C GLY A 53 1.76 -11.63 7.45
N ILE A 54 1.31 -10.37 7.33
CA ILE A 54 0.09 -9.89 7.98
C ILE A 54 -1.08 -10.82 7.65
N ASP A 55 -1.92 -11.12 8.66
CA ASP A 55 -3.21 -11.78 8.44
C ASP A 55 -4.12 -10.81 7.70
N TRP A 56 -4.11 -10.86 6.38
CA TRP A 56 -4.79 -9.87 5.57
C TRP A 56 -6.31 -10.11 5.60
N PRO A 57 -7.14 -9.12 5.99
CA PRO A 57 -8.59 -9.28 6.08
C PRO A 57 -9.22 -9.45 4.70
N GLY A 58 -9.64 -10.68 4.39
CA GLY A 58 -10.28 -11.01 3.12
C GLY A 58 -9.45 -10.65 1.89
N ASP A 59 -10.12 -10.22 0.83
CA ASP A 59 -9.52 -9.91 -0.47
C ASP A 59 -9.37 -8.41 -0.75
N THR A 60 -9.52 -7.55 0.27
CA THR A 60 -9.29 -6.12 0.08
C THR A 60 -7.83 -5.86 -0.35
N PRO A 61 -7.56 -5.07 -1.39
CA PRO A 61 -6.17 -4.76 -1.75
C PRO A 61 -5.54 -3.65 -0.90
N LEU A 62 -6.34 -2.94 -0.09
CA LEU A 62 -5.94 -1.72 0.63
C LEU A 62 -6.46 -1.72 2.06
N LEU A 63 -5.60 -1.29 2.99
CA LEU A 63 -5.93 -1.04 4.38
C LEU A 63 -5.32 0.28 4.85
N LEU A 64 -6.00 0.91 5.80
CA LEU A 64 -5.45 2.01 6.60
C LEU A 64 -4.82 1.42 7.86
N ALA A 65 -3.51 1.56 8.00
CA ALA A 65 -2.78 1.23 9.20
C ALA A 65 -2.74 2.45 10.12
N ARG A 66 -3.38 2.38 11.30
CA ARG A 66 -3.27 3.41 12.34
C ARG A 66 -2.37 2.95 13.47
N ALA A 67 -1.39 3.79 13.83
CA ALA A 67 -0.58 3.55 15.02
C ALA A 67 -1.42 3.86 16.27
N ARG A 68 -1.57 2.87 17.15
CA ARG A 68 -2.12 3.04 18.49
C ARG A 68 -1.04 2.80 19.53
N PRO A 69 -1.02 3.55 20.65
CA PRO A 69 -0.17 3.20 21.78
C PRO A 69 -0.43 1.76 22.22
N LEU A 70 0.63 1.00 22.52
CA LEU A 70 0.53 -0.30 23.15
C LEU A 70 -0.19 -0.11 24.49
N PRO A 71 -1.24 -0.91 24.80
CA PRO A 71 -1.89 -0.83 26.09
C PRO A 71 -0.85 -1.01 27.19
N LEU A 72 -0.80 -0.05 28.13
CA LEU A 72 0.09 -0.13 29.28
C LEU A 72 -0.38 -1.29 30.17
N SER A 73 0.42 -2.34 30.31
CA SER A 73 0.27 -3.27 31.44
C SER A 73 0.92 -2.66 32.69
N GLU A 74 0.45 -3.01 33.89
CA GLU A 74 0.98 -2.46 35.16
C GLU A 74 2.51 -2.61 35.29
N ASP A 75 3.10 -3.66 34.69
CA ASP A 75 4.54 -3.92 34.68
C ASP A 75 5.35 -3.03 33.70
N THR A 76 4.68 -2.24 32.86
CA THR A 76 5.31 -1.42 31.78
C THR A 76 5.29 0.08 32.06
N LEU A 77 4.87 0.53 33.24
CA LEU A 77 4.81 1.95 33.62
C LEU A 77 6.17 2.68 33.57
N TRP A 78 7.30 1.95 33.48
CA TRP A 78 8.66 2.50 33.60
C TRP A 78 9.54 2.44 32.36
N ALA A 79 9.05 1.95 31.20
CA ALA A 79 9.88 1.95 29.99
C ALA A 79 9.57 3.13 29.07
N ASP A 80 10.65 3.66 28.48
CA ASP A 80 10.71 4.81 27.58
C ASP A 80 9.57 4.79 26.52
N PRO A 81 8.71 5.84 26.46
CA PRO A 81 7.63 5.96 25.49
C PRO A 81 8.10 5.91 24.04
N ALA A 82 9.36 6.26 23.78
CA ALA A 82 9.95 6.23 22.45
C ALA A 82 10.42 4.83 22.01
N ALA A 83 10.25 3.77 22.82
CA ALA A 83 10.93 2.47 22.67
C ALA A 83 10.13 1.30 22.04
N GLY A 84 9.19 1.54 21.12
CA GLY A 84 8.53 0.43 20.37
C GLY A 84 7.16 0.02 20.89
N ARG A 85 6.42 0.95 21.51
CA ARG A 85 5.12 0.72 22.14
C ARG A 85 3.96 1.15 21.26
N SER A 86 3.94 0.75 19.99
CA SER A 86 2.73 0.94 19.19
C SER A 86 2.35 -0.31 18.43
N VAL A 87 1.04 -0.52 18.36
CA VAL A 87 0.41 -1.55 17.56
C VAL A 87 -0.31 -0.91 16.39
N LEU A 88 -0.51 -1.70 15.35
CA LEU A 88 -1.17 -1.32 14.12
C LEU A 88 -2.61 -1.79 14.15
N HIS A 89 -3.54 -0.87 14.28
CA HIS A 89 -4.95 -1.20 14.04
C HIS A 89 -5.24 -1.01 12.56
N LEU A 90 -5.79 -2.04 11.93
CA LEU A 90 -6.08 -2.04 10.50
C LEU A 90 -7.54 -1.69 10.26
N PHE A 91 -7.77 -0.71 9.39
CA PHE A 91 -9.09 -0.24 9.00
C PHE A 91 -9.28 -0.38 7.49
N THR A 92 -10.53 -0.50 7.05
CA THR A 92 -10.87 -0.41 5.62
C THR A 92 -10.66 1.02 5.11
N LEU A 93 -10.75 1.21 3.78
CA LEU A 93 -10.74 2.55 3.17
C LEU A 93 -11.84 3.46 3.73
N GLN A 94 -12.97 2.86 4.14
CA GLN A 94 -14.13 3.54 4.72
C GLN A 94 -13.97 3.82 6.22
N GLY A 95 -12.83 3.46 6.81
CA GLY A 95 -12.56 3.65 8.24
C GLY A 95 -13.22 2.62 9.15
N GLN A 96 -13.68 1.49 8.61
CA GLN A 96 -14.24 0.41 9.45
C GLN A 96 -13.11 -0.40 10.07
N ASP A 97 -13.17 -0.63 11.38
CA ASP A 97 -12.21 -1.48 12.08
C ASP A 97 -12.33 -2.93 11.59
N THR A 98 -11.21 -3.52 11.23
CA THR A 98 -11.15 -4.93 10.78
C THR A 98 -11.01 -5.90 11.96
N GLY A 99 -10.77 -5.39 13.18
CA GLY A 99 -10.44 -6.18 14.36
C GLY A 99 -9.00 -6.71 14.37
N ILE A 100 -8.23 -6.41 13.32
CA ILE A 100 -6.86 -6.90 13.16
C ILE A 100 -5.88 -5.91 13.76
N VAL A 101 -5.10 -6.41 14.72
CA VAL A 101 -4.05 -5.67 15.41
C VAL A 101 -2.71 -6.30 15.08
N GLU A 102 -1.81 -5.52 14.51
CA GLU A 102 -0.53 -5.97 14.00
C GLU A 102 0.66 -5.30 14.67
N SER A 103 1.83 -5.90 14.53
CA SER A 103 3.08 -5.25 14.91
C SER A 103 3.76 -4.65 13.69
N TRP A 104 4.48 -3.55 13.89
CA TRP A 104 5.38 -2.97 12.87
C TRP A 104 6.38 -4.00 12.32
N TRP A 105 6.78 -4.95 13.16
CA TRP A 105 7.66 -6.06 12.79
C TRP A 105 7.05 -6.97 11.73
N ARG A 106 5.79 -7.37 11.94
CA ARG A 106 5.05 -8.22 10.99
C ARG A 106 4.82 -7.50 9.67
N LEU A 107 4.47 -6.20 9.74
CA LEU A 107 4.35 -5.36 8.55
C LEU A 107 5.69 -5.21 7.79
N ARG A 108 6.80 -4.97 8.50
CA ARG A 108 8.14 -4.85 7.89
C ARG A 108 8.53 -6.10 7.11
N ASN A 109 8.16 -7.27 7.62
CA ASN A 109 8.55 -8.55 7.05
C ASN A 109 7.57 -9.10 6.00
N THR A 110 6.43 -8.46 5.80
CA THR A 110 5.48 -8.88 4.77
C THR A 110 5.97 -8.45 3.39
N MET A 111 6.57 -9.40 2.66
CA MET A 111 7.19 -9.16 1.34
C MET A 111 6.21 -8.65 0.28
N SER A 112 4.94 -9.03 0.37
CA SER A 112 3.87 -8.60 -0.54
C SER A 112 3.19 -7.29 -0.11
N ALA A 113 3.61 -6.65 0.98
CA ALA A 113 3.00 -5.40 1.45
C ALA A 113 3.81 -4.17 1.06
N ARG A 114 3.17 -3.24 0.34
CA ARG A 114 3.64 -1.88 0.09
C ARG A 114 3.00 -0.92 1.10
N ILE A 115 3.69 0.18 1.38
CA ILE A 115 3.25 1.19 2.35
C ILE A 115 3.32 2.57 1.66
N SER A 116 2.27 3.39 1.80
CA SER A 116 2.28 4.80 1.32
C SER A 116 3.22 5.68 2.14
N TRP A 117 3.28 6.98 1.84
CA TRP A 117 3.87 7.93 2.78
C TRP A 117 3.10 7.91 4.10
N HIS A 118 3.85 8.01 5.20
CA HIS A 118 3.30 8.30 6.52
C HIS A 118 2.59 9.66 6.52
N PHE A 119 1.48 9.75 7.24
CA PHE A 119 0.74 10.99 7.48
C PHE A 119 0.16 11.00 8.90
N VAL A 120 -0.18 12.20 9.37
CA VAL A 120 -0.86 12.42 10.65
C VAL A 120 -2.21 13.05 10.36
N ASP A 121 -3.28 12.50 10.91
CA ASP A 121 -4.62 13.06 10.87
C ASP A 121 -5.18 13.26 12.29
N ALA A 122 -6.48 13.56 12.40
CA ALA A 122 -7.13 13.79 13.69
C ALA A 122 -7.08 12.58 14.64
N GLU A 123 -6.87 11.36 14.12
CA GLU A 123 -6.78 10.14 14.92
C GLU A 123 -5.34 9.71 15.23
N GLY A 124 -4.33 10.40 14.68
CA GLY A 124 -2.91 10.16 14.94
C GLY A 124 -2.13 9.73 13.69
N GLU A 125 -1.04 8.99 13.92
CA GLU A 125 -0.15 8.52 12.85
C GLU A 125 -0.78 7.37 12.04
N ALA A 126 -0.68 7.46 10.71
CA ALA A 126 -1.22 6.46 9.81
C ALA A 126 -0.44 6.32 8.50
N ALA A 127 -0.64 5.19 7.82
CA ALA A 127 -0.27 5.01 6.41
C ALA A 127 -1.20 4.00 5.73
N TRP A 128 -1.24 4.02 4.41
CA TRP A 128 -1.91 2.99 3.63
C TRP A 128 -1.01 1.78 3.45
N LEU A 129 -1.59 0.59 3.65
CA LEU A 129 -0.99 -0.70 3.33
C LEU A 129 -1.65 -1.25 2.08
N VAL A 130 -0.83 -1.66 1.11
CA VAL A 130 -1.31 -2.30 -0.12
C VAL A 130 -0.72 -3.68 -0.25
N ARG A 131 -1.58 -4.67 -0.48
CA ARG A 131 -1.16 -6.05 -0.79
C ARG A 131 -0.88 -6.16 -2.28
N ASP A 132 0.23 -6.75 -2.64
CA ASP A 132 0.48 -7.22 -4.00
C ASP A 132 -0.42 -8.44 -4.25
N ASN A 133 -1.34 -8.32 -5.19
CA ASN A 133 -2.27 -9.38 -5.55
C ASN A 133 -1.52 -10.57 -6.21
N PRO A 134 -1.59 -11.80 -5.67
CA PRO A 134 -0.88 -12.95 -6.23
C PRO A 134 -1.35 -13.32 -7.65
N ALA A 135 -2.60 -13.01 -8.01
CA ALA A 135 -3.12 -13.27 -9.36
C ALA A 135 -2.58 -12.30 -10.42
N ALA A 136 -1.84 -11.25 -10.03
CA ALA A 136 -1.25 -10.29 -10.96
C ALA A 136 -0.29 -10.94 -11.97
N GLY A 137 0.35 -12.06 -11.62
CA GLY A 137 1.21 -12.80 -12.56
C GLY A 137 0.46 -13.34 -13.79
N ALA A 138 -0.82 -13.65 -13.64
CA ALA A 138 -1.70 -14.15 -14.69
C ALA A 138 -2.61 -13.07 -15.30
N ALA A 139 -2.55 -11.83 -14.80
CA ALA A 139 -3.43 -10.76 -15.23
C ALA A 139 -3.15 -10.30 -16.67
N VAL A 140 -4.22 -10.11 -17.45
CA VAL A 140 -4.13 -9.78 -18.88
C VAL A 140 -4.25 -8.27 -19.08
N VAL A 141 -3.15 -7.64 -19.46
CA VAL A 141 -3.09 -6.21 -19.81
C VAL A 141 -2.71 -6.05 -21.28
N ARG A 142 -3.57 -5.40 -22.06
CA ARG A 142 -3.30 -5.08 -23.46
C ARG A 142 -2.97 -3.60 -23.62
N THR A 143 -1.73 -3.31 -23.97
CA THR A 143 -1.23 -1.94 -24.12
C THR A 143 -1.14 -1.54 -25.59
N LYS A 144 -1.69 -0.38 -25.94
CA LYS A 144 -1.51 0.25 -27.25
C LYS A 144 -1.01 1.69 -27.08
N ARG A 145 0.12 1.99 -27.70
CA ARG A 145 0.73 3.34 -27.69
C ARG A 145 0.31 4.10 -28.94
N TYR A 146 -0.10 5.35 -28.74
CA TYR A 146 -0.44 6.31 -29.77
C TYR A 146 0.50 7.52 -29.64
N THR A 147 0.55 8.35 -30.68
CA THR A 147 1.39 9.57 -30.68
C THR A 147 1.06 10.51 -29.52
N THR A 148 -0.22 10.60 -29.12
CA THR A 148 -0.69 11.56 -28.10
C THR A 148 -1.04 10.94 -26.76
N HIS A 149 -1.13 9.61 -26.68
CA HIS A 149 -1.59 8.92 -25.47
C HIS A 149 -1.23 7.43 -25.49
N THR A 150 -1.31 6.78 -24.32
CA THR A 150 -1.22 5.32 -24.21
C THR A 150 -2.55 4.79 -23.68
N ARG A 151 -3.03 3.67 -24.23
CA ARG A 151 -4.21 2.95 -23.75
C ARG A 151 -3.81 1.61 -23.16
N HIS A 152 -4.40 1.27 -22.02
CA HIS A 152 -4.29 -0.05 -21.41
C HIS A 152 -5.70 -0.61 -21.23
N ALA A 153 -5.99 -1.72 -21.90
CA ALA A 153 -7.19 -2.50 -21.62
C ALA A 153 -6.84 -3.56 -20.58
N LEU A 154 -7.50 -3.50 -19.44
CA LEU A 154 -7.41 -4.49 -18.37
C LEU A 154 -8.51 -5.51 -18.62
N CYS A 155 -8.16 -6.78 -18.74
CA CYS A 155 -9.10 -7.83 -19.07
C CYS A 155 -9.21 -8.85 -17.93
N SER A 156 -10.32 -9.60 -17.91
CA SER A 156 -10.47 -10.80 -17.10
C SER A 156 -9.35 -11.80 -17.36
N SER A 157 -9.20 -12.79 -16.47
CA SER A 157 -8.15 -13.82 -16.54
C SER A 157 -8.16 -14.61 -17.86
N ASP A 158 -9.33 -14.82 -18.47
CA ASP A 158 -9.50 -15.45 -19.79
C ASP A 158 -9.20 -14.49 -20.97
N GLY A 159 -8.98 -13.20 -20.70
CA GLY A 159 -8.69 -12.17 -21.68
C GLY A 159 -9.86 -11.76 -22.57
N THR A 160 -11.08 -12.24 -22.31
CA THR A 160 -12.25 -12.04 -23.18
C THR A 160 -13.01 -10.77 -22.83
N ARG A 161 -13.26 -10.55 -21.53
CA ARG A 161 -14.03 -9.41 -21.03
C ARG A 161 -13.10 -8.30 -20.57
N ARG A 162 -13.46 -7.06 -20.90
CA ARG A 162 -12.75 -5.87 -20.43
C ARG A 162 -13.27 -5.49 -19.04
N LEU A 163 -12.37 -5.32 -18.09
CA LEU A 163 -12.66 -4.87 -16.72
C LEU A 163 -12.53 -3.34 -16.63
N ALA A 164 -11.52 -2.79 -17.31
CA ALA A 164 -11.33 -1.35 -17.41
C ALA A 164 -10.53 -0.96 -18.65
N LEU A 165 -10.70 0.30 -19.07
CA LEU A 165 -9.86 0.96 -20.07
C LEU A 165 -9.20 2.20 -19.46
N LEU A 166 -7.87 2.19 -19.40
CA LEU A 166 -7.07 3.31 -18.97
C LEU A 166 -6.57 4.08 -20.19
N THR A 167 -6.69 5.41 -20.16
CA THR A 167 -6.14 6.31 -21.17
C THR A 167 -5.20 7.32 -20.50
N CYS A 168 -3.90 7.14 -20.71
CA CYS A 168 -2.83 7.96 -20.17
C CYS A 168 -2.44 9.05 -21.19
N ARG A 169 -2.52 10.32 -20.79
CA ARG A 169 -2.08 11.49 -21.56
C ARG A 169 -0.88 12.14 -20.88
N ASN A 170 -0.04 12.80 -21.67
CA ASN A 170 1.19 13.50 -21.22
C ASN A 170 2.19 12.57 -20.50
N GLY A 171 2.34 11.34 -21.02
CA GLY A 171 3.20 10.31 -20.45
C GLY A 171 2.42 9.21 -19.72
N CYS A 172 2.93 7.98 -19.78
CA CYS A 172 2.38 6.88 -19.00
C CYS A 172 3.29 6.62 -17.79
N ALA A 173 2.76 6.85 -16.59
CA ALA A 173 3.46 6.62 -15.33
C ALA A 173 3.29 5.18 -14.79
N HIS A 174 2.62 4.31 -15.54
CA HIS A 174 2.32 2.95 -15.10
C HIS A 174 3.43 1.99 -15.48
N SER A 175 3.91 1.22 -14.51
CA SER A 175 4.65 0.00 -14.81
C SER A 175 3.69 -1.12 -15.21
N ASP A 176 4.17 -2.09 -15.99
CA ASP A 176 3.38 -3.29 -16.32
C ASP A 176 2.94 -4.03 -15.06
N GLY A 177 3.77 -4.02 -14.01
CA GLY A 177 3.45 -4.61 -12.71
C GLY A 177 2.26 -3.93 -12.01
N ASP A 178 2.23 -2.61 -11.99
CA ASP A 178 1.12 -1.88 -11.34
C ASP A 178 -0.21 -2.10 -12.08
N LEU A 179 -0.18 -2.14 -13.42
CA LEU A 179 -1.38 -2.45 -14.22
C LEU A 179 -1.89 -3.86 -14.00
N ARG A 180 -0.99 -4.84 -13.83
CA ARG A 180 -1.35 -6.23 -13.54
C ARG A 180 -1.99 -6.37 -12.15
N HIS A 181 -1.47 -5.68 -11.13
CA HIS A 181 -2.10 -5.66 -9.82
C HIS A 181 -3.49 -5.02 -9.85
N LEU A 182 -3.65 -3.86 -10.51
CA LEU A 182 -4.98 -3.25 -10.67
C LEU A 182 -5.94 -4.18 -11.42
N THR A 183 -5.47 -4.88 -12.46
CA THR A 183 -6.31 -5.83 -13.22
C THR A 183 -6.80 -6.97 -12.33
N ALA A 184 -5.90 -7.55 -11.52
CA ALA A 184 -6.26 -8.62 -10.59
C ALA A 184 -7.24 -8.13 -9.51
N ASP A 185 -6.99 -6.96 -8.92
CA ASP A 185 -7.87 -6.37 -7.91
C ASP A 185 -9.28 -6.08 -8.47
N LEU A 186 -9.39 -5.64 -9.74
CA LEU A 186 -10.67 -5.45 -10.40
C LEU A 186 -11.38 -6.77 -10.73
N ALA A 187 -10.63 -7.84 -11.00
CA ALA A 187 -11.21 -9.16 -11.23
C ALA A 187 -11.81 -9.73 -9.94
N ASP A 188 -11.13 -9.56 -8.81
CA ASP A 188 -11.63 -9.96 -7.48
C ASP A 188 -12.86 -9.15 -7.08
N ALA A 189 -12.85 -7.83 -7.36
CA ALA A 189 -14.00 -6.96 -7.13
C ALA A 189 -15.23 -7.39 -7.94
N ASP A 190 -15.05 -7.74 -9.21
CA ASP A 190 -16.14 -8.17 -10.08
C ASP A 190 -16.73 -9.54 -9.72
N ALA A 191 -15.90 -10.44 -9.19
CA ALA A 191 -16.35 -11.74 -8.69
C ALA A 191 -17.05 -11.64 -7.32
N SER A 192 -16.87 -10.53 -6.60
CA SER A 192 -17.44 -10.31 -5.29
C SER A 192 -18.90 -9.84 -5.39
N PRO A 193 -19.80 -10.31 -4.49
CA PRO A 193 -21.17 -9.81 -4.46
C PRO A 193 -21.18 -8.31 -4.13
N ALA A 194 -21.91 -7.54 -4.94
CA ALA A 194 -22.04 -6.09 -4.78
C ALA A 194 -22.42 -5.75 -3.34
N SER A 195 -21.49 -5.11 -2.62
CA SER A 195 -21.62 -4.79 -1.21
C SER A 195 -21.71 -3.29 -1.05
N LEU A 196 -22.84 -2.82 -0.50
CA LEU A 196 -23.17 -1.42 -0.20
C LEU A 196 -22.99 -0.44 -1.41
N PRO A 197 -23.65 0.72 -1.41
CA PRO A 197 -23.34 1.74 -2.42
C PRO A 197 -21.86 2.14 -2.35
N ALA A 198 -21.22 2.33 -3.50
CA ALA A 198 -19.84 2.79 -3.56
C ALA A 198 -19.69 4.08 -2.73
N PRO A 199 -18.73 4.14 -1.79
CA PRO A 199 -18.38 5.40 -1.17
C PRO A 199 -17.86 6.36 -2.25
N ASP A 200 -18.03 7.66 -2.02
CA ASP A 200 -17.42 8.66 -2.88
C ASP A 200 -15.89 8.46 -2.89
N MET A 201 -15.33 8.48 -4.10
CA MET A 201 -13.88 8.43 -4.26
C MET A 201 -13.30 9.70 -3.63
N PRO A 202 -12.40 9.59 -2.63
CA PRO A 202 -11.79 10.78 -2.04
C PRO A 202 -10.98 11.51 -3.11
N GLU A 203 -11.05 12.85 -3.14
CA GLU A 203 -10.25 13.68 -4.07
C GLU A 203 -8.74 13.48 -3.83
N HIS A 204 -8.37 13.17 -2.58
CA HIS A 204 -7.00 12.98 -2.14
C HIS A 204 -6.91 11.81 -1.17
N LEU A 205 -5.89 10.97 -1.35
CA LEU A 205 -5.47 10.00 -0.34
C LEU A 205 -4.35 10.63 0.50
N PRO A 206 -4.53 10.78 1.83
CA PRO A 206 -3.44 11.20 2.71
C PRO A 206 -2.22 10.28 2.53
N GLY A 207 -1.01 10.84 2.63
CA GLY A 207 0.20 10.07 2.34
C GLY A 207 0.43 9.74 0.86
N VAL A 208 -0.35 10.33 -0.05
CA VAL A 208 -0.15 10.24 -1.51
C VAL A 208 -0.27 11.65 -2.15
N PRO A 209 0.54 12.64 -1.71
CA PRO A 209 0.28 14.06 -2.01
C PRO A 209 0.43 14.46 -3.49
N GLN A 210 1.16 13.65 -4.28
CA GLN A 210 1.42 13.94 -5.69
C GLN A 210 0.28 13.54 -6.63
N ILE A 211 -0.75 12.85 -6.12
CA ILE A 211 -1.81 12.29 -6.94
C ILE A 211 -3.15 12.86 -6.48
N LYS A 212 -3.91 13.40 -7.44
CA LYS A 212 -5.29 13.81 -7.26
C LYS A 212 -6.23 12.82 -7.94
N LEU A 213 -7.34 12.55 -7.29
CA LEU A 213 -8.43 11.73 -7.78
C LEU A 213 -9.62 12.64 -8.09
N GLY A 214 -10.42 12.28 -9.07
CA GLY A 214 -11.65 12.99 -9.38
C GLY A 214 -12.55 12.16 -10.28
N ARG A 215 -13.70 12.75 -10.61
CA ARG A 215 -14.62 12.20 -11.62
C ARG A 215 -14.86 13.21 -12.74
N GLU A 216 -14.77 12.76 -13.98
CA GLU A 216 -15.09 13.53 -15.17
C GLU A 216 -15.87 12.67 -16.15
N ASP A 217 -17.03 13.14 -16.59
CA ASP A 217 -17.91 12.42 -17.52
C ASP A 217 -18.18 10.96 -17.09
N GLY A 218 -18.36 10.74 -15.79
CA GLY A 218 -18.60 9.41 -15.21
C GLY A 218 -17.35 8.51 -15.10
N ARG A 219 -16.16 9.01 -15.42
CA ARG A 219 -14.89 8.27 -15.34
C ARG A 219 -14.08 8.70 -14.14
N THR A 220 -13.34 7.77 -13.55
CA THR A 220 -12.33 8.11 -12.55
C THR A 220 -11.14 8.75 -13.26
N VAL A 221 -10.65 9.87 -12.71
CA VAL A 221 -9.48 10.58 -13.22
C VAL A 221 -8.39 10.58 -12.17
N ILE A 222 -7.19 10.14 -12.58
CA ILE A 222 -5.96 10.23 -11.78
C ILE A 222 -5.09 11.31 -12.41
N ARG A 223 -4.70 12.31 -11.62
CA ARG A 223 -3.78 13.38 -12.03
C ARG A 223 -2.52 13.31 -11.22
N ARG A 224 -1.37 13.31 -11.89
CA ARG A 224 -0.06 13.33 -11.26
C ARG A 224 0.86 14.26 -12.05
N ASN A 225 1.22 15.38 -11.45
CA ASN A 225 1.90 16.47 -12.16
C ASN A 225 1.09 16.82 -13.44
N ASP A 226 1.75 16.86 -14.60
CA ASP A 226 1.09 17.13 -15.89
C ASP A 226 0.45 15.90 -16.54
N ALA A 227 0.68 14.70 -15.97
CA ALA A 227 0.15 13.45 -16.49
C ALA A 227 -1.29 13.22 -16.00
N THR A 228 -2.16 12.80 -16.91
CA THR A 228 -3.57 12.50 -16.61
C THR A 228 -3.92 11.10 -17.11
N THR A 229 -4.53 10.30 -16.25
CA THR A 229 -5.07 8.98 -16.58
C THR A 229 -6.57 8.97 -16.35
N HIS A 230 -7.31 8.68 -17.41
CA HIS A 230 -8.75 8.41 -17.31
C HIS A 230 -8.94 6.91 -17.19
N ILE A 231 -9.70 6.48 -16.20
CA ILE A 231 -10.06 5.08 -15.97
C ILE A 231 -11.56 4.94 -16.21
N ASN A 232 -11.89 4.25 -17.29
CA ASN A 232 -13.26 3.83 -17.56
C ASN A 232 -13.41 2.39 -17.08
N VAL A 233 -14.07 2.20 -15.95
CA VAL A 233 -14.32 0.86 -15.38
C VAL A 233 -15.58 0.30 -16.05
N ASP A 234 -15.51 -0.93 -16.53
CA ASP A 234 -16.62 -1.61 -17.20
C ASP A 234 -17.43 -2.52 -16.25
N VAL A 235 -17.00 -2.61 -14.99
CA VAL A 235 -17.68 -3.34 -13.91
C VAL A 235 -18.45 -2.38 -13.00
N PRO A 236 -19.50 -2.83 -12.27
CA PRO A 236 -20.29 -1.96 -11.40
C PRO A 236 -19.42 -1.22 -10.40
N ALA A 237 -19.59 0.10 -10.29
CA ALA A 237 -18.85 0.89 -9.32
C ALA A 237 -19.40 0.63 -7.92
N ASP A 238 -18.72 -0.22 -7.15
CA ASP A 238 -18.99 -0.53 -5.75
C ASP A 238 -17.77 -0.22 -4.86
N SER A 239 -17.87 -0.55 -3.57
CA SER A 239 -16.76 -0.32 -2.62
C SER A 239 -15.48 -1.07 -2.99
N ALA A 240 -15.58 -2.26 -3.59
CA ALA A 240 -14.42 -3.07 -3.96
C ALA A 240 -13.66 -2.43 -5.13
N VAL A 241 -14.38 -1.93 -6.14
CA VAL A 241 -13.78 -1.17 -7.25
C VAL A 241 -13.11 0.11 -6.77
N VAL A 242 -13.76 0.88 -5.90
CA VAL A 242 -13.17 2.10 -5.32
C VAL A 242 -11.89 1.77 -4.55
N THR A 243 -11.89 0.67 -3.79
CA THR A 243 -10.75 0.21 -3.01
C THR A 243 -9.60 -0.27 -3.91
N ALA A 244 -9.90 -0.99 -5.00
CA ALA A 244 -8.91 -1.41 -6.01
C ALA A 244 -8.22 -0.21 -6.69
N VAL A 245 -9.00 0.82 -7.03
CA VAL A 245 -8.46 2.07 -7.60
C VAL A 245 -7.61 2.83 -6.58
N ALA A 246 -8.05 2.93 -5.32
CA ALA A 246 -7.27 3.56 -4.27
C ALA A 246 -5.95 2.81 -3.99
N ALA A 247 -5.98 1.48 -3.99
CA ALA A 247 -4.79 0.64 -3.90
C ALA A 247 -3.81 0.93 -5.03
N HIS A 248 -4.32 1.02 -6.26
CA HIS A 248 -3.54 1.37 -7.45
C HIS A 248 -2.87 2.74 -7.32
N VAL A 249 -3.57 3.75 -6.83
CA VAL A 249 -3.03 5.08 -6.58
C VAL A 249 -1.85 5.04 -5.61
N VAL A 250 -1.96 4.28 -4.52
CA VAL A 250 -0.86 4.08 -3.57
C VAL A 250 0.32 3.35 -4.23
N ARG A 251 0.09 2.38 -5.13
CA ARG A 251 1.19 1.71 -5.87
C ARG A 251 1.97 2.66 -6.78
N LEU A 252 1.31 3.67 -7.36
CA LEU A 252 1.94 4.64 -8.26
C LEU A 252 2.98 5.55 -7.58
N THR A 253 3.00 5.64 -6.25
CA THR A 253 3.96 6.50 -5.53
C THR A 253 5.40 5.96 -5.53
N ARG A 254 5.65 4.75 -6.06
CA ARG A 254 6.98 4.10 -6.11
C ARG A 254 7.91 4.56 -7.22
N THR A 255 7.51 5.50 -8.07
CA THR A 255 8.36 5.99 -9.16
C THR A 255 9.26 7.11 -8.68
N HIS A 256 10.33 6.74 -7.96
CA HIS A 256 11.58 7.50 -7.84
C HIS A 256 12.75 6.53 -7.68
#